data_AF-A0A1Y4UTU8-F1
#
_entry.id   AF-A0A1Y4UTU8-F1
#
_cell.length_a   1.000
_cell.length_b   1.000
_cell.length_c   1.000
_cell.angle_alpha   90.00
_cell.angle_beta   90.00
_cell.angle_gamma   90.00
#
_symmetry.space_group_name_H-M   'P 1'
#
loop_
_entity.id
_entity.type
_entity.pdbx_description
1 polymer ?
#
loop_
_entity_poly.entity_id
_entity_poly.type
_entity_poly.pdbx_seq_one_letter_code
_entity_poly.pdbx_strand_id
1 'polypeptide(L)'
;MTKEAEINALQSQINPHFLYNTLETIRGQALCCGATSIADTTKALAEIFRYNISQKGAMISLKEELANIDAYMRIQSIRFNDRFTLHSDVAEDSCRS
;
A
#
# COMPACT_ATOMS: atom_id res chain seq x y z
N MET A 1 -3.39 21.01 -20.38
CA MET A 1 -2.03 20.45 -20.13
C MET A 1 -1.37 21.14 -18.94
N THR A 2 -1.93 21.13 -17.73
CA THR A 2 -1.34 21.91 -16.63
C THR A 2 -1.33 21.16 -15.30
N LYS A 3 -2.47 20.71 -14.78
CA LYS A 3 -2.52 20.14 -13.42
C LYS A 3 -1.98 18.70 -13.30
N GLU A 4 -2.33 17.83 -14.24
CA GLU A 4 -1.81 16.45 -14.26
C GLU A 4 -0.31 16.40 -14.52
N ALA A 5 0.21 17.30 -15.36
CA ALA A 5 1.63 17.37 -15.66
C ALA A 5 2.44 17.81 -14.42
N GLU A 6 1.95 18.78 -13.64
CA GLU A 6 2.56 19.23 -12.39
C GLU A 6 2.51 18.15 -11.30
N ILE A 7 1.36 17.49 -11.14
CA ILE A 7 1.21 16.36 -10.21
C ILE A 7 2.15 15.22 -10.62
N ASN A 8 2.26 14.92 -11.91
CA ASN A 8 3.18 13.92 -12.44
C ASN A 8 4.65 14.29 -12.19
N ALA A 9 5.01 15.56 -12.36
CA ALA A 9 6.36 16.05 -12.11
C ALA A 9 6.71 15.99 -10.61
N LEU A 10 5.80 16.41 -9.72
CA LEU A 10 5.98 16.30 -8.26
C LEU A 10 6.10 14.84 -7.80
N GLN A 11 5.29 13.95 -8.37
CA GLN A 11 5.36 12.52 -8.07
C GLN A 11 6.62 11.85 -8.64
N SER A 12 7.13 12.30 -9.80
CA SER A 12 8.40 11.80 -10.35
C SER A 12 9.63 12.13 -9.52
N GLN A 13 9.55 13.13 -8.63
CA GLN A 13 10.61 13.43 -7.68
C GLN A 13 10.73 12.35 -6.59
N ILE A 14 9.70 11.52 -6.41
CA ILE A 14 9.78 10.32 -5.58
C ILE A 14 10.35 9.20 -6.46
N ASN A 15 11.60 8.81 -6.22
CA ASN A 15 12.16 7.61 -6.84
C ASN A 15 11.50 6.36 -6.22
N PRO A 16 10.62 5.64 -6.95
CA PRO A 16 9.88 4.51 -6.38
C PRO A 16 10.81 3.42 -5.87
N HIS A 17 11.88 3.16 -6.60
CA HIS A 17 12.88 2.17 -6.22
C HIS A 17 13.59 2.55 -4.91
N PHE A 18 13.99 3.81 -4.76
CA PHE A 18 14.57 4.28 -3.50
C PHE A 18 13.60 4.15 -2.33
N LEU A 19 12.32 4.47 -2.54
CA LEU A 19 11.30 4.34 -1.51
C LEU A 19 11.11 2.88 -1.07
N TYR A 20 10.99 1.93 -2.00
CA TYR A 20 10.89 0.50 -1.66
C TYR A 20 12.12 0.00 -0.91
N ASN A 21 13.32 0.33 -1.39
CA ASN A 21 14.55 -0.11 -0.75
C ASN A 21 14.67 0.45 0.67
N THR A 22 14.23 1.69 0.88
CA THR A 22 14.22 2.33 2.19
C THR A 22 13.22 1.65 3.13
N LEU A 23 11.98 1.41 2.67
CA LEU A 23 10.97 0.70 3.46
C LEU A 23 11.38 -0.74 3.78
N GLU A 24 11.98 -1.45 2.84
CA GLU A 24 12.47 -2.82 3.08
C GLU A 24 13.65 -2.85 4.06
N THR A 25 14.52 -1.84 4.02
CA THR A 25 15.59 -1.66 5.01
C THR A 25 15.02 -1.44 6.40
N ILE A 26 14.05 -0.53 6.55
CA ILE A 26 13.36 -0.27 7.83
C ILE A 26 12.68 -1.55 8.34
N ARG A 27 12.00 -2.29 7.45
CA ARG A 27 11.35 -3.57 7.78
C ARG A 27 12.37 -4.58 8.31
N GLY A 28 13.51 -4.73 7.63
CA GLY A 28 14.59 -5.61 8.06
C GLY A 28 15.15 -5.23 9.43
N GLN A 29 15.41 -3.95 9.66
CA GLN A 29 15.86 -3.45 10.97
C GLN A 29 14.84 -3.72 12.08
N ALA A 30 13.56 -3.49 11.81
CA ALA A 30 12.48 -3.76 12.75
C ALA A 30 12.42 -5.25 13.12
N LEU A 31 12.55 -6.15 12.15
CA LEU A 31 12.61 -7.59 12.40
C LEU A 31 13.83 -7.99 13.24
N CYS A 32 15.02 -7.44 12.95
CA CYS A 32 16.22 -7.68 13.74
C CYS A 32 16.07 -7.24 15.20
N CYS A 33 15.30 -6.17 15.46
CA CYS A 33 15.00 -5.69 16.80
C CYS A 33 13.79 -6.39 17.46
N GLY A 34 13.16 -7.38 16.81
CA GLY A 34 11.95 -8.04 17.30
C GLY A 34 10.70 -7.14 17.28
N ALA A 35 10.75 -5.98 16.61
CA ALA A 35 9.65 -5.03 16.52
C ALA A 35 8.69 -5.40 15.37
N THR A 36 7.98 -6.52 15.54
CA THR A 36 7.08 -7.09 14.52
C THR A 36 6.01 -6.11 14.05
N SER A 37 5.37 -5.36 14.96
CA SER A 37 4.36 -4.36 14.60
C SER A 37 4.90 -3.26 13.66
N ILE A 38 6.16 -2.84 13.85
CA ILE A 38 6.80 -1.88 12.95
C ILE A 38 7.05 -2.54 11.60
N ALA A 39 7.60 -3.75 11.58
CA ALA A 39 7.84 -4.49 10.34
C ALA A 39 6.55 -4.70 9.52
N ASP A 40 5.45 -5.05 10.18
CA ASP A 40 4.15 -5.27 9.54
C ASP A 40 3.55 -3.97 9.01
N THR A 41 3.65 -2.88 9.78
CA THR A 41 3.19 -1.55 9.34
C THR A 41 4.01 -1.06 8.14
N THR A 42 5.34 -1.21 8.19
CA THR A 42 6.23 -0.82 7.09
C THR A 42 5.97 -1.65 5.83
N LYS A 43 5.70 -2.95 5.96
CA LYS A 43 5.32 -3.82 4.85
C LYS A 43 4.00 -3.37 4.22
N ALA A 44 2.96 -3.16 5.02
CA ALA A 44 1.66 -2.70 4.53
C ALA A 44 1.77 -1.35 3.82
N LEU A 45 2.60 -0.44 4.34
CA LEU A 45 2.88 0.83 3.69
C LEU A 45 3.57 0.66 2.33
N ALA A 46 4.54 -0.25 2.23
CA ALA A 46 5.21 -0.56 0.96
C ALA A 46 4.23 -1.16 -0.07
N GLU A 47 3.29 -2.00 0.35
CA GLU A 47 2.25 -2.56 -0.51
C GLU A 47 1.35 -1.45 -1.09
N ILE A 48 0.92 -0.50 -0.27
CA ILE A 48 0.11 0.66 -0.69
C ILE A 48 0.88 1.56 -1.66
N PHE A 49 2.15 1.87 -1.37
CA PHE A 49 2.94 2.68 -2.29
C PHE A 49 3.19 1.98 -3.62
N ARG A 50 3.42 0.67 -3.60
CA ARG A 50 3.53 -0.16 -4.81
C ARG A 50 2.31 -0.03 -5.68
N TYR A 51 1.16 -0.27 -5.08
CA TYR A 51 -0.12 -0.11 -5.73
C TYR A 51 -0.28 1.31 -6.33
N ASN A 52 -0.09 2.37 -5.54
CA ASN A 52 -0.31 3.74 -6.04
C ASN A 52 0.63 4.17 -7.18
N ILE A 53 1.88 3.69 -7.17
CA ILE A 53 2.87 4.07 -8.18
C ILE A 53 2.72 3.22 -9.46
N SER A 54 2.38 1.94 -9.33
CA SER A 54 2.26 1.04 -10.49
C SER A 54 0.99 1.27 -11.32
N GLN A 55 -0.07 1.84 -10.74
CA GLN A 55 -1.40 1.87 -11.34
C GLN A 55 -1.76 3.17 -12.09
N LYS A 56 -0.77 3.97 -12.53
CA LYS A 56 -1.04 5.17 -13.34
C LYS A 56 -1.67 4.82 -14.70
N GLY A 57 -2.98 5.04 -14.82
CA GLY A 57 -3.71 5.01 -16.10
C GLY A 57 -4.06 3.62 -16.62
N ALA A 58 -3.89 2.57 -15.81
CA ALA A 58 -4.28 1.21 -16.16
C ALA A 58 -5.67 0.89 -15.58
N MET A 59 -6.45 0.08 -16.32
CA MET A 59 -7.63 -0.57 -15.75
C MET A 59 -7.16 -1.62 -14.75
N ILE A 60 -7.63 -1.53 -13.52
CA ILE A 60 -7.27 -2.41 -12.41
C ILE A 60 -8.38 -3.41 -12.12
N SER A 61 -8.00 -4.60 -11.69
CA SER A 61 -8.98 -5.60 -11.24
C SER A 61 -9.54 -5.23 -9.87
N LEU A 62 -10.78 -5.64 -9.59
CA LEU A 62 -11.39 -5.46 -8.27
C LEU A 62 -10.54 -6.13 -7.17
N LYS A 63 -9.90 -7.24 -7.50
CA LYS A 63 -9.01 -7.98 -6.59
C LYS A 63 -7.80 -7.16 -6.15
N GLU A 64 -7.18 -6.41 -7.06
CA GLU A 64 -6.04 -5.54 -6.73
C GLU A 64 -6.46 -4.38 -5.84
N GLU A 65 -7.64 -3.81 -6.10
CA GLU A 65 -8.21 -2.75 -5.26
C GLU A 65 -8.47 -3.25 -3.84
N LEU A 66 -9.11 -4.42 -3.70
CA LEU A 66 -9.36 -5.05 -2.41
C LEU A 66 -8.06 -5.35 -1.64
N ALA A 67 -7.03 -5.85 -2.33
CA ALA A 67 -5.73 -6.08 -1.70
C ALA A 67 -5.09 -4.79 -1.17
N ASN A 68 -5.26 -3.66 -1.88
CA ASN A 68 -4.80 -2.36 -1.42
C ASN A 68 -5.61 -1.86 -0.21
N ILE A 69 -6.93 -2.05 -0.21
CA ILE A 69 -7.80 -1.76 0.94
C ILE A 69 -7.40 -2.60 2.17
N ASP A 70 -7.09 -3.88 1.98
CA ASP A 70 -6.64 -4.76 3.06
C ASP A 70 -5.30 -4.31 3.66
N ALA A 71 -4.37 -3.84 2.82
CA ALA A 71 -3.11 -3.26 3.28
C ALA A 71 -3.35 -1.98 4.08
N TYR A 72 -4.25 -1.11 3.62
CA TYR A 72 -4.65 0.09 4.34
C TYR A 72 -5.28 -0.23 5.69
N MET A 73 -6.22 -1.18 5.72
CA MET A 73 -6.89 -1.57 6.95
C MET A 73 -5.94 -2.21 7.95
N ARG A 74 -4.94 -2.98 7.52
CA ARG A 74 -3.87 -3.48 8.40
C ARG A 74 -3.16 -2.34 9.15
N ILE A 75 -2.84 -1.23 8.47
CA ILE A 75 -2.23 -0.05 9.11
C ILE A 75 -3.19 0.58 10.13
N GLN A 76 -4.47 0.74 9.76
CA GLN A 76 -5.46 1.33 10.66
C GLN A 76 -5.72 0.46 11.89
N SER A 77 -5.80 -0.86 11.72
CA SER A 77 -5.96 -1.83 12.81
C SER A 77 -4.82 -1.73 13.81
N ILE A 78 -3.56 -1.67 13.35
CA ILE A 78 -2.39 -1.47 14.22
C ILE A 78 -2.48 -0.11 14.92
N ARG A 79 -2.81 0.97 14.20
CA ARG A 79 -2.88 2.33 14.75
C ARG A 79 -3.95 2.49 15.83
N PHE A 80 -5.07 1.80 15.68
CA PHE A 80 -6.22 1.92 16.57
C PHE A 80 -6.40 0.71 17.49
N ASN A 81 -5.41 -0.17 17.61
CA ASN A 81 -5.46 -1.39 18.42
C ASN A 81 -6.74 -2.21 18.16
N ASP A 82 -6.96 -2.54 16.89
CA ASP A 82 -8.04 -3.42 16.42
C ASP A 82 -9.46 -2.96 16.78
N ARG A 83 -9.67 -1.66 17.00
CA ARG A 83 -10.99 -1.07 17.26
C ARG A 83 -11.98 -1.17 16.10
N PHE A 84 -11.51 -1.52 14.91
CA PHE A 84 -12.31 -1.62 13.71
C PHE A 84 -11.98 -2.92 12.98
N THR A 85 -13.01 -3.56 12.44
CA THR A 85 -12.90 -4.76 11.62
C THR A 85 -13.47 -4.45 10.25
N LEU A 86 -12.70 -4.71 9.20
CA LEU A 86 -13.20 -4.67 7.83
C LEU A 86 -13.95 -5.97 7.55
N HIS A 87 -15.18 -5.85 7.05
CA HIS A 87 -15.92 -6.96 6.47
C HIS A 87 -16.16 -6.66 5.00
N SER A 88 -15.65 -7.53 4.13
CA SER A 88 -15.80 -7.42 2.68
C SER A 88 -16.69 -8.56 2.20
N ASP A 89 -17.85 -8.20 1.64
CA ASP A 89 -18.75 -9.15 0.97
C ASP A 89 -18.67 -8.88 -0.53
N VAL A 90 -18.05 -9.81 -1.26
CA VAL A 90 -17.77 -9.66 -2.69
C VAL A 90 -18.22 -10.93 -3.39
N ALA A 91 -19.13 -10.79 -4.36
CA ALA A 91 -19.59 -11.91 -5.16
C ALA A 91 -18.42 -12.53 -5.94
N GLU A 92 -18.30 -13.86 -5.93
CA GLU A 92 -17.18 -14.59 -6.56
C GLU A 92 -16.99 -14.24 -8.04
N ASP A 93 -18.08 -13.92 -8.75
CA ASP A 93 -18.06 -13.54 -10.17
C ASP A 93 -17.47 -12.14 -10.43
N SER A 94 -17.48 -11.25 -9.42
CA SER A 94 -16.98 -9.88 -9.54
C SER A 94 -15.45 -9.77 -9.38
N CYS A 95 -14.78 -10.81 -8.88
CA CYS A 95 -13.32 -10.86 -8.71
C CYS A 95 -12.56 -11.32 -9.96
N ARG A 96 -13.27 -11.67 -11.06
CA ARG A 96 -12.67 -12.25 -12.28
C ARG A 96 -12.25 -11.24 -13.35
N SER A 97 -12.60 -9.97 -13.19
CA SER A 97 -12.28 -8.88 -14.12
C SER A 97 -11.23 -7.93 -13.56
#